data_AF-A0A7S3ZWB2-F1
#
_entry.id   AF-A0A7S3ZWB2-F1
#
_cell.length_a   1.000
_cell.length_b   1.000
_cell.length_c   1.000
_cell.angle_alpha   90.00
_cell.angle_beta   90.00
_cell.angle_gamma   90.00
#
_symmetry.space_group_name_H-M   'P 1'
#
loop_
_entity.id
_entity.type
_entity.pdbx_description
1 polymer ?
#
loop_
_entity_poly.entity_id
_entity_poly.type
_entity_poly.pdbx_seq_one_letter_code
_entity_poly.pdbx_strand_id
1 'polypeptide(L)'
;GTLGWGRIDCIRSQAGTQEARAYPRAAAEAMGSLLLWAALNATTTPHRRLTNRPTRTAPLGPAPKAIVLFTHLRRCGGSFVEEALLKPHAKRLGSKPLLCKEGALARLQRLAHPLRRQFKRQLEEAPLVWRHCPFGAHELLSDERPYVYITMLRKPFSRMASWFAYCDKYSRDKCHTAPYQVHGGSKILNFYQARKRKYDSIEPSKLDTARNAPVINAQTFHPNWLEYALDDNYASRMVAGGAYHDAPVPVDGGALTTARQNLRTQYAFVGALERQRESLCVLSALLGVATPKASGDRLKGPTTHTKGNVPEDFREAFA
;
A
#
# COMPACT_ATOMS: atom_id res chain seq x y z
N GLY A 1 13.14 20.47 -62.44
CA GLY A 1 11.97 20.12 -63.27
C GLY A 1 11.04 19.26 -62.46
N THR A 2 9.83 19.74 -62.29
CA THR A 2 8.72 19.28 -61.45
C THR A 2 8.09 17.94 -61.84
N LEU A 3 7.77 17.16 -60.81
CA LEU A 3 6.51 16.42 -60.53
C LEU A 3 5.79 15.66 -61.65
N GLY A 4 5.58 14.36 -61.42
CA GLY A 4 4.53 13.55 -62.06
C GLY A 4 3.67 12.86 -61.00
N TRP A 5 2.42 13.31 -60.88
CA TRP A 5 1.36 12.73 -60.05
C TRP A 5 0.62 11.64 -60.83
N GLY A 6 0.34 10.50 -60.18
CA GLY A 6 -0.61 9.50 -60.67
C GLY A 6 -1.77 9.33 -59.70
N ARG A 7 -2.96 9.83 -60.07
CA ARG A 7 -4.26 9.53 -59.45
C ARG A 7 -4.81 8.23 -60.05
N ILE A 8 -5.41 7.39 -59.21
CA ILE A 8 -6.47 6.46 -59.62
C ILE A 8 -7.60 6.60 -58.59
N ASP A 9 -8.77 6.99 -59.08
CA ASP A 9 -10.01 7.15 -58.34
C ASP A 9 -10.81 5.84 -58.22
N CYS A 10 -11.42 5.69 -57.05
CA CYS A 10 -12.73 5.12 -56.70
C CYS A 10 -13.39 4.06 -57.62
N ILE A 11 -13.70 2.90 -57.03
CA ILE A 11 -14.98 2.19 -57.24
C ILE A 11 -15.65 1.91 -55.89
N ARG A 12 -16.93 2.25 -55.85
CA ARG A 12 -17.94 2.08 -54.77
C ARG A 12 -18.50 0.64 -54.71
N SER A 13 -19.19 0.39 -53.61
CA SER A 13 -20.17 -0.68 -53.32
C SER A 13 -19.58 -1.91 -52.61
N GLN A 14 -20.20 -2.54 -51.61
CA GLN A 14 -21.57 -2.44 -51.11
C GLN A 14 -21.64 -3.02 -49.67
N ALA A 15 -22.80 -2.80 -49.05
CA ALA A 15 -23.21 -3.16 -47.69
C ALA A 15 -22.91 -4.60 -47.24
N GLY A 16 -22.65 -4.76 -45.94
CA GLY A 16 -22.55 -6.05 -45.27
C GLY A 16 -22.62 -5.93 -43.74
N THR A 17 -23.84 -6.05 -43.21
CA THR A 17 -24.23 -6.62 -41.91
C THR A 17 -23.50 -6.17 -40.62
N GLN A 18 -24.20 -5.34 -39.83
CA GLN A 18 -23.98 -5.21 -38.39
C GLN A 18 -24.40 -6.49 -37.65
N GLU A 19 -23.43 -7.30 -37.22
CA GLU A 19 -23.65 -8.28 -36.15
C GLU A 19 -23.57 -7.56 -34.79
N ALA A 20 -24.72 -7.26 -34.21
CA ALA A 20 -24.84 -6.89 -32.81
C ALA A 20 -24.48 -8.11 -31.94
N ARG A 21 -23.23 -8.18 -31.48
CA ARG A 21 -22.82 -9.14 -30.46
C ARG A 21 -23.52 -8.83 -29.14
N ALA A 22 -24.54 -9.63 -28.84
CA ALA A 22 -25.16 -9.67 -27.53
C ALA A 22 -24.11 -10.05 -26.48
N TYR A 23 -23.80 -9.12 -25.59
CA TYR A 23 -23.07 -9.41 -24.36
C TYR A 23 -23.94 -10.29 -23.46
N PRO A 24 -23.42 -11.39 -22.89
CA PRO A 24 -24.21 -12.24 -22.01
C PRO A 24 -24.57 -11.48 -20.72
N ARG A 25 -25.88 -11.38 -20.44
CA ARG A 25 -26.49 -10.80 -19.23
C ARG A 25 -25.87 -11.29 -17.90
N ALA A 26 -25.20 -12.44 -17.90
CA ALA A 26 -24.56 -13.02 -16.73
C ALA A 26 -23.40 -12.17 -16.15
N ALA A 27 -22.71 -11.34 -16.95
CA ALA A 27 -21.60 -10.52 -16.45
C ALA A 27 -22.08 -9.27 -15.67
N ALA A 28 -23.26 -8.73 -16.02
CA ALA A 28 -23.84 -7.57 -15.34
C ALA A 28 -24.43 -7.95 -13.97
N GLU A 29 -24.99 -9.15 -13.83
CA GLU A 29 -25.52 -9.66 -12.56
C GLU A 29 -24.41 -10.03 -11.57
N ALA A 30 -23.26 -10.54 -12.06
CA ALA A 30 -22.09 -10.83 -11.22
C ALA A 30 -21.42 -9.55 -10.68
N MET A 31 -21.33 -8.48 -11.47
CA MET A 31 -20.79 -7.19 -11.00
C MET A 31 -21.74 -6.47 -10.02
N GLY A 32 -23.06 -6.54 -10.25
CA GLY A 32 -24.06 -5.99 -9.35
C GLY A 32 -24.02 -6.66 -7.96
N SER A 33 -23.86 -7.99 -7.93
CA SER A 33 -23.75 -8.76 -6.67
C SER A 33 -22.45 -8.47 -5.92
N LEU A 34 -21.31 -8.31 -6.61
CA LEU A 34 -20.02 -8.01 -5.96
C LEU A 34 -19.98 -6.59 -5.37
N LEU A 35 -20.57 -5.60 -6.05
CA LEU A 35 -20.69 -4.22 -5.55
C LEU A 35 -21.67 -4.13 -4.38
N LEU A 36 -22.76 -4.90 -4.41
CA LEU A 36 -23.70 -5.00 -3.30
C LEU A 36 -23.08 -5.71 -2.08
N TRP A 37 -22.28 -6.76 -2.27
CA TRP A 37 -21.56 -7.44 -1.19
C TRP A 37 -20.44 -6.58 -0.58
N ALA A 38 -19.74 -5.79 -1.41
CA ALA A 38 -18.75 -4.82 -0.93
C ALA A 38 -19.40 -3.65 -0.18
N ALA A 39 -20.57 -3.18 -0.63
CA ALA A 39 -21.34 -2.14 0.04
C ALA A 39 -21.95 -2.63 1.36
N LEU A 40 -22.47 -3.86 1.42
CA LEU A 40 -23.09 -4.44 2.62
C LEU A 40 -22.07 -4.77 3.73
N ASN A 41 -20.84 -5.14 3.37
CA ASN A 41 -19.75 -5.30 4.34
C ASN A 41 -19.11 -3.97 4.78
N ALA A 42 -19.38 -2.87 4.06
CA ALA A 42 -18.88 -1.55 4.42
C ALA A 42 -19.80 -0.80 5.41
N THR A 43 -21.04 -1.24 5.64
CA THR A 43 -22.05 -0.40 6.32
C THR A 43 -22.80 -1.02 7.50
N THR A 44 -22.43 -2.19 8.01
CA THR A 44 -23.27 -2.88 9.02
C THR A 44 -22.64 -3.21 10.37
N THR A 45 -21.38 -2.83 10.63
CA THR A 45 -20.94 -2.74 12.03
C THR A 45 -21.42 -1.39 12.57
N PRO A 46 -22.24 -1.34 13.63
CA PRO A 46 -22.48 -0.09 14.34
C PRO A 46 -21.14 0.31 14.96
N HIS A 47 -20.33 1.06 14.19
CA HIS A 47 -19.24 1.81 14.75
C HIS A 47 -19.87 2.65 15.84
N ARG A 48 -19.63 2.29 17.10
CA ARG A 48 -19.86 3.19 18.22
C ARG A 48 -19.05 4.43 17.88
N ARG A 49 -19.75 5.39 17.28
CA ARG A 49 -19.26 6.70 16.91
C ARG A 49 -18.60 7.21 18.19
N LEU A 50 -17.28 7.33 18.18
CA LEU A 50 -16.53 8.17 19.13
C LEU A 50 -16.98 9.61 18.85
N THR A 51 -18.24 9.90 19.17
CA THR A 51 -18.86 11.23 19.17
C THR A 51 -18.28 12.09 20.27
N ASN A 52 -17.61 11.46 21.23
CA ASN A 52 -16.55 12.10 21.96
C ASN A 52 -15.28 11.91 21.14
N ARG A 53 -14.82 12.99 20.50
CA ARG A 53 -13.39 13.29 20.31
C ARG A 53 -12.60 12.54 21.38
N PRO A 54 -11.56 11.74 21.08
CA PRO A 54 -10.81 11.02 22.11
C PRO A 54 -10.14 12.06 23.03
N THR A 55 -10.89 12.55 24.03
CA THR A 55 -10.45 13.37 25.16
C THR A 55 -9.75 12.51 26.19
N ARG A 56 -9.58 11.22 25.92
CA ARG A 56 -8.59 10.38 26.56
C ARG A 56 -7.74 9.73 25.48
N THR A 57 -6.67 10.43 25.09
CA THR A 57 -5.38 9.74 25.08
C THR A 57 -5.23 9.12 26.46
N ALA A 58 -5.63 7.85 26.61
CA ALA A 58 -5.22 7.11 27.79
C ALA A 58 -3.70 7.32 27.88
N PRO A 59 -3.16 7.78 29.02
CA PRO A 59 -1.73 7.88 29.14
C PRO A 59 -1.17 6.53 28.73
N LEU A 60 -0.14 6.52 27.87
CA LEU A 60 0.65 5.33 27.54
C LEU A 60 1.49 4.94 28.78
N GLY A 61 0.80 4.83 29.92
CA GLY A 61 1.24 4.34 31.21
C GLY A 61 0.68 2.93 31.45
N PRO A 62 1.00 2.32 32.59
CA PRO A 62 0.90 0.88 32.75
C PRO A 62 -0.54 0.44 33.11
N ALA A 63 -1.44 0.35 32.12
CA ALA A 63 -2.67 -0.48 32.09
C ALA A 63 -3.43 -0.27 30.76
N PRO A 64 -4.21 -1.26 30.28
CA PRO A 64 -3.71 -2.45 29.57
C PRO A 64 -2.89 -2.06 28.33
N LYS A 65 -1.89 -2.88 27.96
CA LYS A 65 -0.88 -2.58 26.92
C LYS A 65 -1.53 -2.31 25.56
N ALA A 66 -1.88 -1.05 25.26
CA ALA A 66 -2.39 -0.70 23.94
C ALA A 66 -1.40 -1.18 22.87
N ILE A 67 -1.91 -1.83 21.84
CA ILE A 67 -1.06 -2.29 20.74
C ILE A 67 -0.75 -1.13 19.80
N VAL A 68 0.52 -0.94 19.48
CA VAL A 68 0.92 0.00 18.43
C VAL A 68 0.77 -0.68 17.07
N LEU A 69 -0.06 -0.12 16.20
CA LEU A 69 -0.27 -0.58 14.84
C LEU A 69 0.45 0.38 13.88
N PHE A 70 1.68 0.02 13.49
CA PHE A 70 2.48 0.83 12.57
C PHE A 70 2.21 0.44 11.12
N THR A 71 1.43 1.25 10.40
CA THR A 71 1.28 1.15 8.94
C THR A 71 2.58 1.61 8.27
N HIS A 72 3.57 0.72 8.20
CA HIS A 72 4.89 1.03 7.65
C HIS A 72 4.82 1.01 6.12
N LEU A 73 4.77 2.19 5.51
CA LEU A 73 4.83 2.36 4.06
C LEU A 73 6.25 2.12 3.52
N ARG A 74 6.38 1.35 2.43
CA ARG A 74 7.64 1.18 1.70
C ARG A 74 8.29 2.53 1.40
N ARG A 75 9.58 2.63 1.76
CA ARG A 75 10.46 3.77 1.43
C ARG A 75 10.05 5.12 2.04
N CYS A 76 9.25 5.11 3.11
CA CYS A 76 8.90 6.29 3.91
C CYS A 76 9.71 6.41 5.22
N GLY A 77 10.86 5.73 5.30
CA GLY A 77 11.71 5.75 6.50
C GLY A 77 11.22 4.88 7.65
N GLY A 78 10.26 3.98 7.40
CA GLY A 78 9.71 3.17 8.46
C GLY A 78 10.71 2.22 9.11
N SER A 79 11.69 1.66 8.37
CA SER A 79 12.77 0.85 8.98
C SER A 79 13.57 1.63 10.02
N PHE A 80 13.82 2.92 9.79
CA PHE A 80 14.51 3.76 10.76
C PHE A 80 13.65 3.95 12.02
N VAL A 81 12.37 4.28 11.86
CA VAL A 81 11.43 4.41 12.99
C VAL A 81 11.32 3.08 13.77
N GLU A 82 11.32 1.96 13.06
CA GLU A 82 11.34 0.60 13.59
C GLU A 82 12.55 0.37 14.51
N GLU A 83 13.77 0.61 14.03
CA GLU A 83 14.99 0.39 14.80
C GLU A 83 15.16 1.41 15.95
N ALA A 84 14.91 2.69 15.67
CA ALA A 84 15.26 3.77 16.57
C ALA A 84 14.24 3.97 17.71
N LEU A 85 12.97 3.64 17.48
CA LEU A 85 11.87 3.92 18.42
C LEU A 85 11.08 2.67 18.79
N LEU A 86 10.53 1.99 17.78
CA LEU A 86 9.50 0.97 18.02
C LEU A 86 10.07 -0.32 18.61
N LYS A 87 11.22 -0.82 18.13
CA LYS A 87 11.91 -1.97 18.72
C LYS A 87 12.30 -1.73 20.18
N PRO A 88 12.99 -0.63 20.53
CA PRO A 88 13.28 -0.30 21.93
C PRO A 88 12.02 -0.23 22.79
N HIS A 89 10.96 0.42 22.29
CA HIS A 89 9.68 0.52 23.00
C HIS A 89 9.05 -0.87 23.23
N ALA A 90 8.94 -1.69 22.19
CA ALA A 90 8.41 -3.05 22.31
C ALA A 90 9.23 -3.93 23.27
N LYS A 91 10.57 -3.80 23.25
CA LYS A 91 11.46 -4.51 24.20
C LYS A 91 11.17 -4.14 25.65
N ARG A 92 10.92 -2.86 25.95
CA ARG A 92 10.53 -2.40 27.30
C ARG A 92 9.20 -3.00 27.77
N LEU A 93 8.30 -3.33 26.84
CA LEU A 93 7.00 -3.94 27.14
C LEU A 93 7.07 -5.47 27.37
N GLY A 94 8.25 -6.09 27.16
CA GLY A 94 8.50 -7.50 27.47
C GLY A 94 7.83 -8.51 26.53
N SER A 95 7.28 -8.07 25.41
CA SER A 95 6.55 -8.93 24.46
C SER A 95 7.12 -8.83 23.05
N LYS A 96 7.03 -9.91 22.28
CA LYS A 96 7.59 -9.98 20.93
C LYS A 96 6.74 -9.16 19.95
N PRO A 97 7.33 -8.25 19.14
CA PRO A 97 6.59 -7.56 18.10
C PRO A 97 6.12 -8.52 17.00
N LEU A 98 4.95 -8.25 16.43
CA LEU A 98 4.34 -9.04 15.36
C LEU A 98 4.70 -8.46 14.00
N LEU A 99 5.42 -9.25 13.20
CA LEU A 99 5.79 -8.91 11.83
C LEU A 99 4.63 -9.19 10.87
N CYS A 100 4.05 -8.14 10.26
CA CYS A 100 3.03 -8.30 9.23
C CYS A 100 3.66 -8.24 7.83
N LYS A 101 3.49 -9.31 7.05
CA LYS A 101 3.99 -9.39 5.68
C LYS A 101 2.90 -9.01 4.68
N GLU A 102 3.25 -8.13 3.74
CA GLU A 102 2.34 -7.47 2.79
C GLU A 102 1.58 -8.41 1.85
N GLY A 103 2.26 -9.45 1.33
CA GLY A 103 1.63 -10.48 0.50
C GLY A 103 0.86 -11.56 1.28
N ALA A 104 0.88 -11.50 2.62
CA ALA A 104 0.32 -12.54 3.47
C ALA A 104 -0.65 -11.96 4.52
N LEU A 105 -0.17 -11.76 5.76
CA LEU A 105 -0.98 -11.28 6.90
C LEU A 105 -1.67 -9.94 6.62
N ALA A 106 -1.08 -9.11 5.77
CA ALA A 106 -1.64 -7.83 5.35
C ALA A 106 -2.91 -7.94 4.49
N ARG A 107 -3.16 -9.10 3.86
CA ARG A 107 -4.39 -9.37 3.10
C ARG A 107 -5.48 -9.88 4.03
N LEU A 108 -5.77 -9.10 5.08
CA LEU A 108 -6.59 -9.50 6.24
C LEU A 108 -7.94 -10.12 5.87
N GLN A 109 -8.63 -9.51 4.92
CA GLN A 109 -9.95 -9.95 4.43
C GLN A 109 -9.89 -11.28 3.66
N ARG A 110 -8.69 -11.69 3.21
CA ARG A 110 -8.43 -12.89 2.40
C ARG A 110 -7.69 -13.98 3.16
N LEU A 111 -7.47 -13.81 4.47
CA LEU A 111 -6.84 -14.83 5.30
C LEU A 111 -7.76 -16.04 5.43
N ALA A 112 -7.24 -17.23 5.14
CA ALA A 112 -7.94 -18.48 5.44
C ALA A 112 -8.28 -18.55 6.94
N HIS A 113 -9.40 -19.16 7.30
CA HIS A 113 -9.92 -19.18 8.68
C HIS A 113 -8.90 -19.62 9.75
N PRO A 114 -8.07 -20.67 9.56
CA PRO A 114 -7.02 -21.03 10.52
C PRO A 114 -5.98 -19.92 10.71
N LEU A 115 -5.53 -19.30 9.62
CA LEU A 115 -4.54 -18.22 9.66
C LEU A 115 -5.11 -16.93 10.27
N ARG A 116 -6.38 -16.60 9.99
CA ARG A 116 -7.06 -15.47 10.62
C ARG A 116 -7.16 -15.64 12.13
N ARG A 117 -7.51 -16.84 12.62
CA ARG A 117 -7.53 -17.17 14.07
C ARG A 117 -6.15 -17.09 14.69
N GLN A 118 -5.13 -17.63 14.02
CA GLN A 118 -3.75 -17.53 14.48
C GLN A 118 -3.29 -16.07 14.58
N PHE A 119 -3.54 -15.27 13.53
CA PHE A 119 -3.15 -13.87 13.49
C PHE A 119 -3.88 -13.05 14.57
N LYS A 120 -5.17 -13.30 14.80
CA LYS A 120 -5.91 -12.72 15.92
C LYS A 120 -5.22 -12.99 17.27
N ARG A 121 -4.89 -14.24 17.59
CA ARG A 121 -4.17 -14.57 18.85
C ARG A 121 -2.85 -13.83 18.97
N GLN A 122 -2.08 -13.78 17.88
CA GLN A 122 -0.81 -13.04 17.86
C GLN A 122 -1.00 -11.54 18.07
N LEU A 123 -2.09 -10.96 17.54
CA LEU A 123 -2.42 -9.55 17.73
C LEU A 123 -2.76 -9.23 19.19
N GLU A 124 -3.51 -10.09 19.89
CA GLU A 124 -3.86 -9.87 21.30
C GLU A 124 -2.63 -9.83 22.23
N GLU A 125 -1.59 -10.59 21.89
CA GLU A 125 -0.38 -10.70 22.69
C GLU A 125 0.69 -9.66 22.30
N ALA A 126 0.63 -9.13 21.08
CA ALA A 126 1.67 -8.25 20.56
C ALA A 126 1.59 -6.83 21.15
N PRO A 127 2.74 -6.22 21.50
CA PRO A 127 2.81 -4.81 21.88
C PRO A 127 2.89 -3.89 20.64
N LEU A 128 3.31 -4.46 19.51
CA LEU A 128 3.61 -3.74 18.28
C LEU A 128 3.33 -4.66 17.10
N VAL A 129 2.58 -4.15 16.13
CA VAL A 129 2.51 -4.70 14.76
C VAL A 129 3.16 -3.70 13.84
N TRP A 130 3.95 -4.21 12.91
CA TRP A 130 4.73 -3.38 12.00
C TRP A 130 5.01 -4.07 10.67
N ARG A 131 5.79 -3.36 9.85
CA ARG A 131 5.96 -3.60 8.41
C ARG A 131 4.67 -3.28 7.65
N HIS A 132 4.57 -3.79 6.44
CA HIS A 132 3.61 -3.39 5.44
C HIS A 132 2.23 -3.99 5.75
N CYS A 133 1.69 -3.66 6.93
CA CYS A 133 0.34 -3.97 7.38
C CYS A 133 -0.58 -2.80 6.97
N PRO A 134 -1.53 -3.01 6.06
CA PRO A 134 -2.55 -2.02 5.76
C PRO A 134 -3.39 -1.70 6.98
N PHE A 135 -4.09 -0.57 6.93
CA PHE A 135 -5.15 -0.25 7.88
C PHE A 135 -6.21 -1.37 7.92
N GLY A 136 -6.77 -1.62 9.11
CA GLY A 136 -7.83 -2.64 9.34
C GLY A 136 -7.46 -3.78 10.29
N ALA A 137 -6.17 -3.96 10.65
CA ALA A 137 -5.76 -5.02 11.57
C ALA A 137 -6.45 -4.97 12.96
N HIS A 138 -6.86 -3.77 13.41
CA HIS A 138 -7.59 -3.58 14.66
C HIS A 138 -8.95 -4.27 14.68
N GLU A 139 -9.58 -4.55 13.52
CA GLU A 139 -10.87 -5.25 13.43
C GLU A 139 -10.79 -6.70 13.92
N LEU A 140 -9.59 -7.25 14.08
CA LEU A 140 -9.38 -8.60 14.62
C LEU A 140 -9.17 -8.62 16.13
N LEU A 141 -8.93 -7.46 16.75
CA LEU A 141 -8.75 -7.35 18.19
C LEU A 141 -10.08 -7.55 18.92
N SER A 142 -9.98 -7.98 20.17
CA SER A 142 -11.07 -7.94 21.14
C SER A 142 -11.46 -6.49 21.47
N ASP A 143 -12.72 -6.27 21.83
CA ASP A 143 -13.24 -4.93 22.16
C ASP A 143 -12.52 -4.30 23.37
N GLU A 144 -11.91 -5.14 24.21
CA GLU A 144 -11.18 -4.73 25.40
C GLU A 144 -9.73 -4.32 25.11
N ARG A 145 -9.20 -4.61 23.91
CA ARG A 145 -7.80 -4.35 23.57
C ARG A 145 -7.64 -2.99 22.88
N PRO A 146 -7.15 -1.95 23.59
CA PRO A 146 -6.90 -0.66 22.95
C PRO A 146 -5.79 -0.75 21.90
N TYR A 147 -5.87 0.11 20.89
CA TYR A 147 -4.89 0.20 19.81
C TYR A 147 -4.54 1.65 19.49
N VAL A 148 -3.36 1.84 18.90
CA VAL A 148 -2.87 3.14 18.45
C VAL A 148 -2.28 2.98 17.06
N TYR A 149 -2.89 3.61 16.05
CA TYR A 149 -2.32 3.66 14.71
C TYR A 149 -1.30 4.78 14.57
N ILE A 150 -0.18 4.44 13.94
CA ILE A 150 0.86 5.40 13.55
C ILE A 150 1.32 5.14 12.11
N THR A 151 1.79 6.17 11.41
CA THR A 151 2.43 6.00 10.10
C THR A 151 3.46 7.10 9.80
N MET A 152 4.24 6.89 8.74
CA MET A 152 5.16 7.85 8.14
C MET A 152 4.85 7.97 6.65
N LEU A 153 4.67 9.21 6.18
CA LEU A 153 4.45 9.54 4.77
C LEU A 153 5.74 10.09 4.14
N ARG A 154 5.74 10.15 2.81
CA ARG A 154 6.80 10.74 1.99
C ARG A 154 6.18 11.32 0.72
N LYS A 155 6.80 12.35 0.14
CA LYS A 155 6.44 12.86 -1.20
C LYS A 155 6.37 11.71 -2.22
N PRO A 156 5.29 11.59 -3.01
CA PRO A 156 5.04 10.43 -3.88
C PRO A 156 6.20 10.11 -4.83
N PHE A 157 6.66 11.10 -5.60
CA PHE A 157 7.77 10.91 -6.54
C PHE A 157 9.08 10.52 -5.86
N SER A 158 9.39 11.13 -4.72
CA SER A 158 10.58 10.78 -3.94
C SER A 158 10.51 9.34 -3.38
N ARG A 159 9.32 8.88 -3.00
CA ARG A 159 9.08 7.48 -2.60
C ARG A 159 9.31 6.52 -3.77
N MET A 160 8.72 6.83 -4.93
CA MET A 160 8.87 6.01 -6.15
C MET A 160 10.33 5.92 -6.60
N ALA A 161 11.04 7.04 -6.67
CA ALA A 161 12.47 7.04 -6.99
C ALA A 161 13.31 6.22 -6.00
N SER A 162 12.98 6.29 -4.70
CA SER A 162 13.63 5.48 -3.68
C SER A 162 13.28 3.98 -3.77
N TRP A 163 12.09 3.64 -4.28
CA TRP A 163 11.68 2.26 -4.55
C TRP A 163 12.42 1.69 -5.76
N PHE A 164 12.44 2.43 -6.86
CA PHE A 164 13.24 2.12 -8.05
C PHE A 164 14.70 1.83 -7.68
N ALA A 165 15.36 2.76 -6.99
CA ALA A 165 16.77 2.60 -6.61
C ALA A 165 17.01 1.42 -5.64
N TYR A 166 16.01 1.04 -4.84
CA TYR A 166 16.07 -0.18 -4.03
C TYR A 166 16.00 -1.44 -4.90
N CYS A 167 15.02 -1.52 -5.81
CA CYS A 167 14.85 -2.62 -6.73
C CYS A 167 16.07 -2.80 -7.64
N ASP A 168 16.55 -1.71 -8.24
CA ASP A 168 17.66 -1.73 -9.19
C ASP A 168 18.98 -2.20 -8.56
N LYS A 169 19.21 -1.87 -7.28
CA LYS A 169 20.45 -2.20 -6.57
C LYS A 169 20.40 -3.51 -5.78
N TYR A 170 19.31 -3.80 -5.09
CA TYR A 170 19.28 -4.86 -4.06
C TYR A 170 18.28 -5.97 -4.32
N SER A 171 17.36 -5.79 -5.26
CA SER A 171 16.17 -6.64 -5.33
C SER A 171 15.66 -6.83 -6.76
N ARG A 172 16.60 -6.94 -7.72
CA ARG A 172 16.29 -7.10 -9.15
C ARG A 172 15.33 -8.27 -9.39
N ASP A 173 15.57 -9.40 -8.72
CA ASP A 173 14.74 -10.60 -8.85
C ASP A 173 13.38 -10.44 -8.18
N LYS A 174 13.33 -9.88 -6.95
CA LYS A 174 12.07 -9.77 -6.19
C LYS A 174 11.14 -8.67 -6.71
N CYS A 175 11.69 -7.66 -7.39
CA CYS A 175 10.85 -6.65 -8.04
C CYS A 175 10.36 -7.12 -9.42
N HIS A 176 10.77 -8.33 -9.87
CA HIS A 176 10.31 -8.99 -11.08
C HIS A 176 10.39 -8.13 -12.35
N THR A 177 11.37 -7.23 -12.45
CA THR A 177 11.52 -6.34 -13.61
C THR A 177 12.82 -6.51 -14.36
N ALA A 178 13.76 -7.28 -13.83
CA ALA A 178 15.01 -7.51 -14.54
C ALA A 178 14.86 -8.59 -15.63
N PRO A 179 15.47 -8.38 -16.81
CA PRO A 179 15.97 -7.10 -17.33
C PRO A 179 14.81 -6.23 -17.88
N TYR A 180 14.83 -4.92 -17.61
CA TYR A 180 14.04 -3.94 -18.35
C TYR A 180 14.97 -3.23 -19.33
N GLN A 181 14.63 -3.22 -20.61
CA GLN A 181 15.42 -2.51 -21.63
C GLN A 181 15.10 -1.02 -21.57
N VAL A 182 16.13 -0.19 -21.79
CA VAL A 182 16.00 1.27 -21.84
C VAL A 182 15.84 1.67 -23.29
N HIS A 183 14.66 2.15 -23.68
CA HIS A 183 14.37 2.62 -25.04
C HIS A 183 14.09 4.13 -25.03
N GLY A 184 15.13 4.93 -24.78
CA GLY A 184 14.98 6.37 -24.56
C GLY A 184 14.43 6.71 -23.17
N GLY A 185 14.48 7.99 -22.78
CA GLY A 185 14.07 8.45 -21.45
C GLY A 185 14.98 7.97 -20.31
N SER A 186 14.54 8.20 -19.08
CA SER A 186 15.24 7.85 -17.86
C SER A 186 15.04 6.39 -17.47
N LYS A 187 16.03 5.80 -16.77
CA LYS A 187 15.95 4.40 -16.30
C LYS A 187 14.74 4.15 -15.40
N ILE A 188 14.39 5.12 -14.55
CA ILE A 188 13.24 5.03 -13.65
C ILE A 188 11.92 4.98 -14.42
N LEU A 189 11.77 5.80 -15.48
CA LEU A 189 10.59 5.76 -16.33
C LEU A 189 10.44 4.39 -17.00
N ASN A 190 11.51 3.89 -17.61
CA ASN A 190 11.52 2.57 -18.25
C ASN A 190 11.20 1.43 -17.27
N PHE A 191 11.69 1.51 -16.03
CA PHE A 191 11.38 0.55 -14.98
C PHE A 191 9.87 0.49 -14.68
N TYR A 192 9.22 1.64 -14.48
CA TYR A 192 7.80 1.67 -14.18
C TYR A 192 6.93 1.33 -15.40
N GLN A 193 7.32 1.72 -16.60
CA GLN A 193 6.65 1.30 -17.84
C GLN A 193 6.74 -0.21 -18.07
N ALA A 194 7.88 -0.84 -17.75
CA ALA A 194 8.00 -2.30 -17.81
C ALA A 194 7.05 -2.99 -16.82
N ARG A 195 6.92 -2.47 -15.60
CA ARG A 195 5.98 -2.99 -14.58
C ARG A 195 4.53 -2.83 -15.02
N LYS A 196 4.19 -1.66 -15.57
CA LYS A 196 2.86 -1.41 -16.14
C LYS A 196 2.53 -2.41 -17.24
N ARG A 197 3.43 -2.60 -18.21
CA ARG A 197 3.26 -3.61 -19.29
C ARG A 197 3.06 -5.02 -18.73
N LYS A 198 3.82 -5.41 -17.71
CA LYS A 198 3.65 -6.72 -17.05
C LYS A 198 2.28 -6.83 -16.39
N TYR A 199 1.81 -5.78 -15.70
CA TYR A 199 0.48 -5.77 -15.12
C TYR A 199 -0.62 -5.85 -16.19
N ASP A 200 -0.55 -5.01 -17.22
CA ASP A 200 -1.52 -4.97 -18.32
C ASP A 200 -1.58 -6.29 -19.10
N SER A 201 -0.50 -7.08 -19.11
CA SER A 201 -0.47 -8.41 -19.75
C SER A 201 -1.19 -9.51 -18.95
N ILE A 202 -1.60 -9.24 -17.71
CA ILE A 202 -2.31 -10.20 -16.87
C ILE A 202 -3.78 -10.20 -17.28
N GLU A 203 -4.28 -11.37 -17.65
CA GLU A 203 -5.69 -11.56 -17.98
C GLU A 203 -6.58 -11.19 -16.77
N PRO A 204 -7.67 -10.41 -16.94
CA PRO A 204 -8.51 -9.98 -15.81
C PRO A 204 -9.05 -11.13 -14.96
N SER A 205 -9.42 -12.25 -15.59
CA SER A 205 -9.88 -13.47 -14.92
C SER A 205 -8.83 -14.06 -13.96
N LYS A 206 -7.56 -14.04 -14.37
CA LYS A 206 -6.42 -14.50 -13.56
C LYS A 206 -6.12 -13.55 -12.42
N LEU A 207 -6.25 -12.24 -12.66
CA LEU A 207 -6.12 -11.22 -11.62
C LEU A 207 -7.17 -11.42 -10.53
N ASP A 208 -8.44 -11.57 -10.93
CA ASP A 208 -9.54 -11.81 -9.98
C ASP A 208 -9.37 -13.11 -9.23
N THR A 209 -8.96 -14.19 -9.90
CA THR A 209 -8.67 -15.47 -9.26
C THR A 209 -7.55 -15.31 -8.22
N ALA A 210 -6.44 -14.68 -8.59
CA ALA A 210 -5.29 -14.50 -7.69
C ALA A 210 -5.59 -13.53 -6.53
N ARG A 211 -6.47 -12.53 -6.74
CA ARG A 211 -6.96 -11.61 -5.72
C ARG A 211 -7.90 -12.32 -4.75
N ASN A 212 -8.78 -13.19 -5.21
CA ASN A 212 -9.72 -13.88 -4.32
C ASN A 212 -9.13 -15.16 -3.70
N ALA A 213 -7.98 -15.62 -4.18
CA ALA A 213 -7.29 -16.76 -3.62
C ALA A 213 -6.97 -16.54 -2.13
N PRO A 214 -7.32 -17.51 -1.25
CA PRO A 214 -7.02 -17.41 0.16
C PRO A 214 -5.51 -17.37 0.37
N VAL A 215 -5.06 -16.53 1.29
CA VAL A 215 -3.68 -16.59 1.76
C VAL A 215 -3.57 -17.84 2.63
N ILE A 216 -2.85 -18.84 2.13
CA ILE A 216 -2.61 -20.13 2.81
C ILE A 216 -1.21 -20.25 3.41
N ASN A 217 -0.27 -19.38 3.02
CA ASN A 217 1.09 -19.37 3.56
C ASN A 217 1.48 -17.97 4.01
N ALA A 218 1.87 -17.85 5.29
CA ALA A 218 2.34 -16.61 5.87
C ALA A 218 3.72 -16.14 5.33
N GLN A 219 4.45 -16.99 4.59
CA GLN A 219 5.78 -16.71 4.09
C GLN A 219 5.82 -16.12 2.67
N THR A 220 4.76 -16.25 1.88
CA THR A 220 4.73 -15.76 0.49
C THR A 220 4.93 -14.25 0.49
N PHE A 221 6.02 -13.80 -0.17
CA PHE A 221 6.39 -12.39 -0.14
C PHE A 221 5.36 -11.55 -0.89
N HIS A 222 4.93 -11.95 -2.10
CA HIS A 222 3.78 -11.41 -2.85
C HIS A 222 3.29 -12.41 -3.92
N PRO A 223 2.02 -12.38 -4.35
CA PRO A 223 1.70 -12.80 -5.69
C PRO A 223 2.23 -11.74 -6.67
N ASN A 224 2.84 -12.15 -7.79
CA ASN A 224 3.54 -11.26 -8.72
C ASN A 224 2.69 -10.05 -9.17
N TRP A 225 1.38 -10.23 -9.34
CA TRP A 225 0.46 -9.18 -9.78
C TRP A 225 0.34 -8.04 -8.75
N LEU A 226 0.31 -8.36 -7.45
CA LEU A 226 0.11 -7.38 -6.38
C LEU A 226 1.32 -6.46 -6.30
N GLU A 227 2.51 -7.01 -6.50
CA GLU A 227 3.74 -6.23 -6.52
C GLU A 227 3.68 -5.12 -7.58
N TYR A 228 3.17 -5.38 -8.78
CA TYR A 228 2.99 -4.37 -9.82
C TYR A 228 1.84 -3.39 -9.50
N ALA A 229 0.73 -3.90 -8.95
CA ALA A 229 -0.42 -3.06 -8.60
C ALA A 229 -0.07 -1.99 -7.55
N LEU A 230 0.83 -2.33 -6.62
CA LEU A 230 1.27 -1.46 -5.52
C LEU A 230 2.16 -0.28 -5.97
N ASP A 231 2.47 -0.14 -7.26
CA ASP A 231 3.08 1.10 -7.76
C ASP A 231 2.09 2.26 -7.79
N ASP A 232 0.83 1.96 -8.15
CA ASP A 232 -0.28 2.90 -8.26
C ASP A 232 -0.83 3.24 -6.87
N ASN A 233 -0.79 4.52 -6.50
CA ASN A 233 -1.45 5.05 -5.29
C ASN A 233 -1.14 4.27 -3.99
N TYR A 234 0.07 3.73 -3.87
CA TYR A 234 0.51 2.86 -2.77
C TYR A 234 0.11 3.35 -1.37
N ALA A 235 0.40 4.62 -1.05
CA ALA A 235 0.13 5.18 0.27
C ALA A 235 -1.38 5.22 0.56
N SER A 236 -2.18 5.64 -0.41
CA SER A 236 -3.64 5.68 -0.31
C SER A 236 -4.19 4.26 -0.08
N ARG A 237 -3.74 3.28 -0.86
CA ARG A 237 -4.13 1.86 -0.72
C ARG A 237 -3.86 1.32 0.69
N MET A 238 -2.64 1.54 1.19
CA MET A 238 -2.22 1.04 2.51
C MET A 238 -2.98 1.68 3.67
N VAL A 239 -3.25 2.98 3.58
CA VAL A 239 -3.90 3.77 4.64
C VAL A 239 -5.42 3.64 4.60
N ALA A 240 -6.00 3.45 3.41
CA ALA A 240 -7.41 3.14 3.26
C ALA A 240 -7.75 1.73 3.75
N GLY A 241 -6.80 0.79 3.62
CA GLY A 241 -6.86 -0.53 4.25
C GLY A 241 -7.21 -1.67 3.30
N GLY A 242 -7.66 -2.79 3.87
CA GLY A 242 -7.83 -4.07 3.16
C GLY A 242 -8.64 -4.01 1.87
N ALA A 243 -9.72 -3.22 1.85
CA ALA A 243 -10.60 -3.10 0.68
C ALA A 243 -9.90 -2.50 -0.57
N TYR A 244 -8.89 -1.66 -0.36
CA TYR A 244 -8.17 -0.96 -1.44
C TYR A 244 -6.75 -1.49 -1.65
N HIS A 245 -6.17 -2.12 -0.63
CA HIS A 245 -4.80 -2.63 -0.66
C HIS A 245 -4.54 -3.56 -1.85
N ASP A 246 -5.46 -4.49 -2.10
CA ASP A 246 -5.34 -5.48 -3.18
C ASP A 246 -6.32 -5.26 -4.34
N ALA A 247 -6.87 -4.04 -4.45
CA ALA A 247 -7.72 -3.65 -5.57
C ALA A 247 -6.91 -3.59 -6.89
N PRO A 248 -7.55 -3.83 -8.05
CA PRO A 248 -6.92 -3.63 -9.36
C PRO A 248 -6.39 -2.21 -9.60
N VAL A 249 -5.60 -2.03 -10.66
CA VAL A 249 -5.15 -0.72 -11.16
C VAL A 249 -6.05 -0.31 -12.34
N PRO A 250 -6.50 0.95 -12.40
CA PRO A 250 -6.28 2.01 -11.41
C PRO A 250 -7.11 1.80 -10.15
N VAL A 251 -6.58 2.24 -8.99
CA VAL A 251 -7.41 2.33 -7.78
C VAL A 251 -8.45 3.43 -7.96
N ASP A 252 -9.66 3.20 -7.47
CA ASP A 252 -10.70 4.22 -7.48
C ASP A 252 -10.37 5.40 -6.54
N GLY A 253 -10.95 6.58 -6.84
CA GLY A 253 -10.74 7.79 -6.03
C GLY A 253 -11.25 7.69 -4.58
N GLY A 254 -12.11 6.71 -4.27
CA GLY A 254 -12.56 6.41 -2.91
C GLY A 254 -11.41 6.01 -1.99
N ALA A 255 -10.34 5.39 -2.53
CA ALA A 255 -9.15 5.08 -1.75
C ALA A 255 -8.50 6.32 -1.13
N LEU A 256 -8.37 7.41 -1.90
CA LEU A 256 -7.79 8.66 -1.40
C LEU A 256 -8.69 9.31 -0.34
N THR A 257 -10.00 9.35 -0.59
CA THR A 257 -10.98 9.92 0.35
C THR A 257 -10.95 9.15 1.67
N THR A 258 -11.01 7.82 1.63
CA THR A 258 -10.94 6.94 2.80
C THR A 258 -9.60 7.09 3.52
N ALA A 259 -8.48 7.11 2.79
CA ALA A 259 -7.16 7.29 3.40
C ALA A 259 -7.05 8.63 4.15
N ARG A 260 -7.52 9.73 3.56
CA ARG A 260 -7.52 11.05 4.21
C ARG A 260 -8.38 11.05 5.47
N GLN A 261 -9.53 10.40 5.43
CA GLN A 261 -10.40 10.27 6.59
C GLN A 261 -9.71 9.46 7.69
N ASN A 262 -9.16 8.29 7.37
CA ASN A 262 -8.45 7.45 8.31
C ASN A 262 -7.29 8.19 8.97
N LEU A 263 -6.43 8.88 8.20
CA LEU A 263 -5.32 9.67 8.75
C LEU A 263 -5.77 10.73 9.75
N ARG A 264 -6.96 11.32 9.56
CA ARG A 264 -7.50 12.36 10.44
C ARG A 264 -8.14 11.79 11.70
N THR A 265 -8.80 10.64 11.61
CA THR A 265 -9.66 10.16 12.70
C THR A 265 -9.15 8.91 13.41
N GLN A 266 -8.31 8.12 12.76
CA GLN A 266 -7.87 6.81 13.26
C GLN A 266 -6.39 6.79 13.67
N TYR A 267 -5.56 7.65 13.08
CA TYR A 267 -4.13 7.70 13.37
C TYR A 267 -3.84 8.71 14.49
N ALA A 268 -3.20 8.25 15.57
CA ALA A 268 -2.72 9.11 16.63
C ALA A 268 -1.45 9.88 16.21
N PHE A 269 -0.72 9.36 15.21
CA PHE A 269 0.47 10.00 14.66
C PHE A 269 0.62 9.75 13.17
N VAL A 270 0.89 10.83 12.43
CA VAL A 270 1.23 10.81 11.01
C VAL A 270 2.46 11.68 10.82
N GLY A 271 3.63 11.05 10.69
CA GLY A 271 4.88 11.75 10.42
C GLY A 271 5.15 11.93 8.92
N ALA A 272 6.12 12.77 8.59
CA ALA A 272 6.59 12.98 7.23
C ALA A 272 8.12 12.78 7.18
N LEU A 273 8.59 12.03 6.20
CA LEU A 273 10.02 11.76 6.05
C LEU A 273 10.82 13.04 5.77
N GLU A 274 10.24 13.99 5.05
CA GLU A 274 10.84 15.30 4.76
C GLU A 274 11.02 16.14 6.03
N ARG A 275 10.31 15.81 7.12
CA ARG A 275 10.42 16.44 8.45
C ARG A 275 10.76 15.38 9.50
N GLN A 276 11.76 14.56 9.19
CA GLN A 276 12.07 13.36 9.98
C GLN A 276 12.40 13.71 11.43
N ARG A 277 13.21 14.75 11.68
CA ARG A 277 13.63 15.12 13.04
C ARG A 277 12.43 15.49 13.92
N GLU A 278 11.53 16.32 13.40
CA GLU A 278 10.32 16.73 14.11
C GLU A 278 9.35 15.55 14.28
N SER A 279 9.19 14.73 13.24
CA SER A 279 8.37 13.52 13.28
C SER A 279 8.85 12.57 14.38
N LEU A 280 10.16 12.37 14.53
CA LEU A 280 10.73 11.52 15.58
C LEU A 280 10.55 12.12 16.96
N CYS A 281 10.73 13.44 17.12
CA CYS A 281 10.53 14.11 18.39
C CYS A 281 9.08 13.95 18.89
N VAL A 282 8.09 14.18 18.02
CA VAL A 282 6.67 14.02 18.36
C VAL A 282 6.34 12.55 18.66
N LEU A 283 6.83 11.61 17.84
CA LEU A 283 6.59 10.18 18.07
C LEU A 283 7.25 9.69 19.36
N SER A 284 8.44 10.17 19.69
CA SER A 284 9.12 9.87 20.96
C SER A 284 8.32 10.35 22.16
N ALA A 285 7.80 11.58 22.10
CA ALA A 285 6.92 12.12 23.14
C ALA A 285 5.65 11.29 23.28
N LEU A 286 5.01 10.93 22.16
CA LEU A 286 3.84 10.06 22.15
C LEU A 286 4.14 8.72 22.84
N LEU A 287 5.25 8.06 22.51
CA LEU A 287 5.60 6.74 23.04
C LEU A 287 6.24 6.75 24.44
N GLY A 288 6.47 7.92 25.04
CA GLY A 288 7.19 8.03 26.31
C GLY A 288 8.62 7.47 26.25
N VAL A 289 9.31 7.69 25.13
CA VAL A 289 10.70 7.24 24.92
C VAL A 289 11.61 8.42 24.60
N ALA A 290 12.90 8.26 24.88
CA ALA A 290 13.89 9.28 24.52
C ALA A 290 13.91 9.51 23.00
N THR A 291 14.11 10.77 22.58
CA THR A 291 14.28 11.08 21.16
C THR A 291 15.65 10.58 20.69
N PRO A 292 15.72 9.73 19.66
CA PRO A 292 16.99 9.25 19.14
C PRO A 292 17.78 10.44 18.61
N LYS A 293 19.08 10.48 18.92
CA LYS A 293 19.98 11.45 18.30
C LYS A 293 19.93 11.21 16.79
N ALA A 294 19.64 12.26 16.01
CA ALA A 294 19.78 12.25 14.57
C ALA A 294 21.28 12.27 14.22
N SER A 295 22.02 11.22 14.55
CA SER A 295 23.48 11.15 14.35
C SER A 295 23.89 10.73 12.93
N GLY A 296 24.32 11.71 12.12
CA GLY A 296 25.35 11.58 11.10
C GLY A 296 25.08 10.62 9.92
N ASP A 297 26.06 10.50 9.03
CA ASP A 297 25.93 9.91 7.69
C ASP A 297 25.43 8.45 7.61
N ARG A 298 25.53 7.67 8.70
CA ARG A 298 24.89 6.33 8.83
C ARG A 298 23.35 6.43 8.95
N LEU A 299 22.86 7.63 9.23
CA LEU A 299 21.48 8.10 9.28
C LEU A 299 21.18 9.16 8.21
N LYS A 300 21.95 9.25 7.11
CA LYS A 300 21.38 9.78 5.87
C LYS A 300 20.12 8.96 5.65
N GLY A 301 18.94 9.57 5.80
CA GLY A 301 17.67 8.87 5.71
C GLY A 301 17.51 8.12 4.37
N PRO A 302 16.32 7.60 4.06
CA PRO A 302 15.99 6.99 2.77
C PRO A 302 16.24 7.87 1.52
N THR A 303 16.75 9.10 1.71
CA THR A 303 17.30 10.00 0.71
C THR A 303 18.65 9.55 0.15
N THR A 304 19.36 8.61 0.79
CA THR A 304 20.60 8.00 0.23
C THR A 304 20.43 7.42 -1.17
N HIS A 305 19.21 7.02 -1.52
CA HIS A 305 18.86 6.47 -2.82
C HIS A 305 18.26 7.50 -3.79
N THR A 306 18.06 8.74 -3.35
CA THR A 306 17.62 9.87 -4.15
C THR A 306 18.63 11.01 -3.99
N LYS A 307 19.92 10.71 -4.22
CA LYS A 307 20.98 11.73 -4.23
C LYS A 307 20.88 12.70 -5.43
N GLY A 308 20.03 12.38 -6.41
CA GLY A 308 19.76 13.22 -7.57
C GLY A 308 18.30 13.67 -7.62
N ASN A 309 18.06 14.70 -8.41
CA ASN A 309 16.71 15.12 -8.77
C ASN A 309 15.98 13.95 -9.43
N VAL A 310 14.69 13.80 -9.12
CA VAL A 310 13.83 12.90 -9.87
C VAL A 310 13.84 13.38 -11.34
N PRO A 311 14.10 12.52 -12.33
CA PRO A 311 14.09 12.91 -13.74
C PRO A 311 12.76 13.57 -14.14
N GLU A 312 12.81 14.61 -14.98
CA GLU A 312 11.61 15.36 -15.39
C GLU A 312 10.65 14.51 -16.21
N ASP A 313 11.18 13.74 -17.17
CA ASP A 313 10.40 12.82 -18.01
C ASP A 313 9.57 11.82 -17.18
N PHE A 314 10.11 11.38 -16.04
CA PHE A 314 9.38 10.53 -15.10
C PHE A 314 8.33 11.30 -14.30
N ARG A 315 8.57 12.56 -13.94
CA ARG A 315 7.56 13.39 -13.27
C ARG A 315 6.39 13.67 -14.20
N GLU A 316 6.68 14.11 -15.42
CA GLU A 316 5.67 14.42 -16.44
C GLU A 316 4.80 13.21 -16.77
N ALA A 317 5.38 12.01 -16.88
CA ALA A 317 4.63 10.79 -17.17
C ALA A 317 3.67 10.34 -16.04
N PHE A 318 3.80 10.91 -14.83
CA PHE A 318 3.03 10.52 -13.64
C PHE A 318 2.36 11.71 -12.94
N ALA A 319 2.42 12.91 -13.52
CA ALA A 319 1.71 14.11 -13.05
C ALA A 319 0.26 14.09 -13.55
#